data_AF-F9MMR6-F1
#
_entry.id   AF-F9MMR6-F1
#
_cell.length_a   1.000
_cell.length_b   1.000
_cell.length_c   1.000
_cell.angle_alpha   90.00
_cell.angle_beta   90.00
_cell.angle_gamma   90.00
#
_symmetry.space_group_name_H-M   'P 1'
#
loop_
_entity.id
_entity.type
_entity.pdbx_description
1 polymer ?
#
loop_
_entity_poly.entity_id
_entity_poly.type
_entity_poly.pdbx_seq_one_letter_code
_entity_poly.pdbx_strand_id
1 'polypeptide(L)'
;MEMKEDEVEKVRLSFVWACENIATNAPELFYDKLDTFYKMILDQGERVRIEAPEIFGVIGKRKPYYVKPYLEKLQWYADNDSHLVVRIHSLGAIRITKKALEECEINATND
;
A
#
# COMPACT_ATOMS: atom_id res chain seq x y z
N MET A 1 13.16 8.46 6.88
CA MET A 1 12.75 7.05 6.69
C MET A 1 13.97 6.24 6.25
N GLU A 2 15.03 6.21 7.05
CA GLU A 2 16.31 5.61 6.64
C GLU A 2 16.24 4.08 6.63
N MET A 3 15.48 3.48 7.55
CA MET A 3 15.29 2.03 7.66
C MET A 3 14.76 1.32 6.41
N LYS A 4 14.18 2.06 5.45
CA LYS A 4 13.70 1.50 4.17
C LYS A 4 14.85 1.07 3.23
N GLU A 5 16.06 1.57 3.48
CA GLU A 5 17.28 1.31 2.71
C GLU A 5 18.32 0.51 3.52
N ASP A 6 17.94 0.01 4.69
CA ASP A 6 18.85 -0.77 5.53
C ASP A 6 19.32 -2.04 4.78
N GLU A 7 20.59 -2.40 4.90
CA GLU A 7 21.16 -3.58 4.24
C GLU A 7 20.45 -4.89 4.67
N VAL A 8 19.95 -4.93 5.92
CA VAL A 8 19.30 -6.12 6.49
C VAL A 8 17.83 -6.16 6.10
N GLU A 9 17.44 -7.19 5.32
CA GLU A 9 16.04 -7.42 4.91
C GLU A 9 15.05 -7.34 6.07
N LYS A 10 15.40 -7.94 7.22
CA LYS A 10 14.54 -7.97 8.39
C LYS A 10 14.25 -6.56 8.94
N VAL A 11 15.18 -5.62 8.82
CA VAL A 11 14.98 -4.23 9.24
C VAL A 11 14.00 -3.55 8.27
N ARG A 12 14.21 -3.69 6.96
CA ARG A 12 13.30 -3.14 5.94
C ARG A 12 11.88 -3.71 6.05
N LEU A 13 11.76 -5.01 6.30
CA LEU A 13 10.47 -5.67 6.54
C LEU A 13 9.78 -5.13 7.80
N SER A 14 10.53 -5.01 8.91
CA SER A 14 10.00 -4.46 10.16
C SER A 14 9.57 -3.00 9.99
N PHE A 15 10.25 -2.24 9.14
CA PHE A 15 9.86 -0.90 8.77
C PHE A 15 8.50 -0.86 8.06
N VAL A 16 8.23 -1.74 7.08
CA VAL A 16 6.92 -1.84 6.42
C VAL A 16 5.81 -2.10 7.44
N TRP A 17 5.97 -3.13 8.27
CA TRP A 17 4.96 -3.48 9.27
C TRP A 17 4.76 -2.39 10.32
N ALA A 18 5.82 -1.71 10.76
CA ALA A 18 5.69 -0.59 11.68
C ALA A 18 4.86 0.54 11.04
N CYS A 19 5.14 0.88 9.79
CA CYS A 19 4.39 1.89 9.05
C CYS A 19 2.92 1.50 8.84
N GLU A 20 2.64 0.24 8.52
CA GLU A 20 1.27 -0.28 8.39
C GLU A 20 0.46 -0.15 9.70
N ASN A 21 1.07 -0.54 10.82
CA ASN A 21 0.44 -0.40 12.14
C ASN A 21 0.16 1.06 12.49
N ILE A 22 1.09 1.98 12.18
CA ILE A 22 0.88 3.42 12.38
C ILE A 22 -0.24 3.92 11.46
N ALA A 23 -0.23 3.55 10.18
CA ALA A 23 -1.22 3.95 9.18
C ALA A 23 -2.64 3.49 9.53
N THR A 24 -2.79 2.44 10.35
CA THR A 24 -4.09 2.02 10.86
C THR A 24 -4.77 3.09 11.71
N ASN A 25 -4.00 3.93 12.40
CA ASN A 25 -4.55 4.99 13.27
C ASN A 25 -4.27 6.40 12.74
N ALA A 26 -3.20 6.58 11.98
CA ALA A 26 -2.75 7.88 11.47
C ALA A 26 -2.35 7.80 9.98
N PRO A 27 -3.28 7.46 9.06
CA PRO A 27 -2.98 7.31 7.63
C PRO A 27 -2.51 8.63 6.97
N GLU A 28 -2.88 9.79 7.52
CA GLU A 28 -2.46 11.11 7.05
C GLU A 28 -0.96 11.35 7.11
N LEU A 29 -0.24 10.63 7.98
CA LEU A 29 1.22 10.71 8.06
C LEU A 29 1.93 10.20 6.81
N PHE A 30 1.22 9.53 5.90
CA PHE A 30 1.79 8.81 4.76
C PHE A 30 1.46 9.41 3.38
N TYR A 31 0.70 10.51 3.30
CA TYR A 31 0.28 11.13 2.04
C TYR A 31 1.44 11.33 1.04
N ASP A 32 2.55 11.88 1.52
CA ASP A 32 3.75 12.21 0.74
C ASP A 32 4.78 11.07 0.69
N LYS A 33 4.46 9.90 1.26
CA LYS A 33 5.40 8.77 1.42
C LYS A 33 5.00 7.51 0.66
N LEU A 34 3.83 7.46 0.03
CA LEU A 34 3.37 6.27 -0.69
C LEU A 34 4.33 5.80 -1.80
N ASP A 35 5.09 6.73 -2.41
CA ASP A 35 6.12 6.38 -3.40
C ASP A 35 7.27 5.53 -2.81
N THR A 36 7.54 5.69 -1.50
CA THR A 36 8.50 4.82 -0.79
C THR A 36 8.02 3.37 -0.83
N PHE A 37 6.79 3.11 -0.42
CA PHE A 37 6.26 1.74 -0.37
C PHE A 37 6.09 1.15 -1.77
N TYR A 38 5.75 1.99 -2.75
CA TYR A 38 5.71 1.55 -4.15
C TYR A 38 7.07 1.01 -4.61
N LYS A 39 8.17 1.72 -4.31
CA LYS A 39 9.53 1.25 -4.59
C LYS A 39 9.87 -0.05 -3.83
N MET A 40 9.35 -0.22 -2.61
CA MET A 40 9.58 -1.43 -1.81
C MET A 40 8.88 -2.68 -2.36
N ILE A 41 7.91 -2.57 -3.27
CA ILE A 41 7.36 -3.73 -4.01
C ILE A 41 8.44 -4.37 -4.91
N LEU A 42 9.51 -3.62 -5.24
CA LEU A 42 10.67 -4.07 -6.01
C LEU A 42 11.90 -4.38 -5.13
N ASP A 43 11.74 -4.43 -3.80
CA ASP A 43 12.83 -4.72 -2.87
C ASP A 43 13.54 -6.04 -3.19
N GLN A 44 14.85 -6.16 -2.93
CA GLN A 44 15.55 -7.43 -3.19
C GLN A 44 15.13 -8.56 -2.22
N GLY A 45 14.62 -8.20 -1.04
CA GLY A 45 14.08 -9.12 -0.05
C GLY A 45 12.65 -9.53 -0.40
N GLU A 46 12.44 -10.81 -0.67
CA GLU A 46 11.14 -11.36 -1.08
C GLU A 46 10.03 -11.01 -0.07
N ARG A 47 10.30 -11.08 1.24
CA ARG A 47 9.29 -10.75 2.25
C ARG A 47 8.93 -9.28 2.25
N VAL A 48 9.88 -8.39 2.00
CA VAL A 48 9.62 -6.96 1.89
C VAL A 48 8.71 -6.69 0.69
N ARG A 49 9.00 -7.31 -0.46
CA ARG A 49 8.16 -7.20 -1.65
C ARG A 49 6.73 -7.69 -1.41
N ILE A 50 6.58 -8.81 -0.71
CA ILE A 50 5.29 -9.41 -0.38
C ILE A 50 4.44 -8.45 0.46
N GLU A 51 5.02 -7.83 1.48
CA GLU A 51 4.27 -7.04 2.46
C GLU A 51 4.04 -5.59 2.03
N ALA A 52 4.92 -5.02 1.20
CA ALA A 52 4.84 -3.62 0.77
C ALA A 52 3.47 -3.18 0.19
N PRO A 53 2.71 -3.99 -0.58
CA PRO A 53 1.40 -3.60 -1.09
C PRO A 53 0.32 -3.41 0.00
N GLU A 54 0.42 -4.06 1.17
CA GLU A 54 -0.64 -4.05 2.20
C GLU A 54 -0.91 -2.64 2.74
N ILE A 55 0.13 -1.82 2.91
CA ILE A 55 -0.02 -0.45 3.42
C ILE A 55 -0.94 0.41 2.55
N PHE A 56 -0.99 0.18 1.24
CA PHE A 56 -1.90 0.87 0.34
C PHE A 56 -3.35 0.51 0.66
N GLY A 57 -3.65 -0.74 1.01
CA GLY A 57 -4.98 -1.14 1.47
C GLY A 57 -5.35 -0.51 2.81
N VAL A 58 -4.41 -0.50 3.76
CA VAL A 58 -4.62 0.10 5.09
C VAL A 58 -4.92 1.59 5.00
N ILE A 59 -4.14 2.34 4.21
CA ILE A 59 -4.37 3.77 3.97
C ILE A 59 -5.64 3.96 3.14
N GLY A 60 -5.80 3.19 2.07
CA GLY A 60 -6.91 3.29 1.11
C GLY A 60 -8.28 3.11 1.75
N LYS A 61 -8.38 2.31 2.80
CA LYS A 61 -9.61 2.13 3.59
C LYS A 61 -10.16 3.44 4.20
N ARG A 62 -9.29 4.39 4.53
CA ARG A 62 -9.65 5.63 5.25
C ARG A 62 -9.36 6.91 4.46
N LYS A 63 -8.32 6.88 3.62
CA LYS A 63 -7.87 7.99 2.77
C LYS A 63 -7.74 7.50 1.33
N PRO A 64 -8.83 7.05 0.69
CA PRO A 64 -8.78 6.40 -0.61
C PRO A 64 -8.17 7.27 -1.71
N TYR A 65 -8.40 8.60 -1.66
CA TYR A 65 -7.84 9.54 -2.63
C TYR A 65 -6.31 9.65 -2.59
N TYR A 66 -5.65 9.25 -1.49
CA TYR A 66 -4.18 9.21 -1.42
C TYR A 66 -3.64 8.05 -2.23
N VAL A 67 -4.38 6.93 -2.25
CA VAL A 67 -3.99 5.69 -2.92
C VAL A 67 -4.50 5.65 -4.36
N LYS A 68 -5.53 6.42 -4.71
CA LYS A 68 -6.10 6.52 -6.07
C LYS A 68 -5.03 6.65 -7.18
N PRO A 69 -3.98 7.49 -7.06
CA PRO A 69 -2.94 7.61 -8.09
C PRO A 69 -2.08 6.35 -8.30
N TYR A 70 -2.14 5.38 -7.37
CA TYR A 70 -1.37 4.14 -7.40
C TYR A 70 -2.19 2.96 -7.92
N LEU A 71 -3.49 3.10 -8.17
CA LEU A 71 -4.35 1.96 -8.52
C LEU A 71 -3.90 1.25 -9.81
N GLU A 72 -3.53 1.98 -10.85
CA GLU A 72 -3.03 1.38 -12.10
C GLU A 72 -1.69 0.67 -11.89
N LYS A 73 -0.81 1.27 -11.08
CA LYS A 73 0.49 0.69 -10.72
C LYS A 73 0.33 -0.60 -9.92
N LEU A 74 -0.58 -0.61 -8.94
CA LEU A 74 -0.92 -1.79 -8.15
C LEU A 74 -1.57 -2.86 -9.04
N GLN A 75 -2.40 -2.46 -10.01
CA GLN A 75 -3.03 -3.37 -10.96
C GLN A 75 -1.99 -4.10 -11.80
N TRP A 76 -0.93 -3.40 -12.23
CA TRP A 76 0.18 -4.05 -12.92
C TRP A 76 0.80 -5.17 -12.07
N TYR A 77 1.07 -4.95 -10.79
CA TYR A 77 1.60 -6.00 -9.90
C TYR A 77 0.59 -7.11 -9.65
N ALA A 78 -0.68 -6.78 -9.47
CA ALA A 78 -1.77 -7.74 -9.35
C ALA A 78 -1.83 -8.73 -10.53
N ASP A 79 -1.53 -8.27 -11.75
CA ASP A 79 -1.65 -9.07 -12.96
C ASP A 79 -0.32 -9.73 -13.37
N ASN A 80 0.82 -9.11 -13.07
CA ASN A 80 2.11 -9.46 -13.69
C ASN A 80 3.20 -9.91 -12.70
N ASP A 81 3.06 -9.68 -11.39
CA ASP A 81 4.12 -10.07 -10.46
C ASP A 81 4.30 -11.59 -10.43
N SER A 82 5.54 -12.08 -10.44
CA SER A 82 5.83 -13.52 -10.42
C SER A 82 5.38 -14.18 -9.11
N HIS A 83 5.41 -13.46 -8.00
CA HIS A 83 5.07 -13.98 -6.69
C HIS A 83 3.57 -13.85 -6.40
N LEU A 84 2.89 -14.98 -6.21
CA LEU A 84 1.44 -15.04 -6.03
C LEU A 84 0.94 -14.13 -4.90
N VAL A 85 1.67 -14.06 -3.78
CA VAL A 85 1.24 -13.26 -2.63
C VAL A 85 1.33 -11.75 -2.90
N VAL A 86 2.32 -11.30 -3.69
CA VAL A 86 2.40 -9.87 -4.10
C VAL A 86 1.15 -9.51 -4.91
N ARG A 87 0.72 -10.42 -5.81
CA ARG A 87 -0.51 -10.24 -6.59
C ARG A 87 -1.74 -10.12 -5.68
N ILE A 88 -1.85 -11.03 -4.70
CA ILE A 88 -2.98 -11.06 -3.76
C ILE A 88 -3.04 -9.78 -2.91
N HIS A 89 -1.93 -9.35 -2.31
CA HIS A 89 -1.90 -8.14 -1.49
C HIS A 89 -2.19 -6.89 -2.33
N SER A 90 -1.65 -6.81 -3.56
CA SER A 90 -1.96 -5.72 -4.50
C SER A 90 -3.45 -5.67 -4.85
N LEU A 91 -4.06 -6.82 -5.17
CA LEU A 91 -5.51 -6.93 -5.40
C LEU A 91 -6.34 -6.52 -4.17
N GLY A 92 -5.89 -6.94 -2.99
CA GLY A 92 -6.49 -6.56 -1.71
C GLY A 92 -6.54 -5.04 -1.54
N ALA A 93 -5.39 -4.38 -1.73
CA ALA A 93 -5.28 -2.92 -1.66
C ALA A 93 -6.18 -2.20 -2.68
N ILE A 94 -6.21 -2.68 -3.93
CA ILE A 94 -7.07 -2.12 -4.99
C ILE A 94 -8.54 -2.23 -4.61
N ARG A 95 -9.00 -3.41 -4.20
CA ARG A 95 -10.41 -3.67 -3.86
C ARG A 95 -10.87 -2.79 -2.70
N ILE A 96 -10.07 -2.72 -1.63
CA ILE A 96 -10.39 -1.91 -0.46
C ILE A 96 -10.47 -0.43 -0.83
N THR A 97 -9.51 0.06 -1.61
CA THR A 97 -9.45 1.48 -2.01
C THR A 97 -10.63 1.84 -2.93
N LYS A 98 -10.93 1.02 -3.94
CA LYS A 98 -12.06 1.26 -4.86
C LYS A 98 -13.40 1.30 -4.11
N LYS A 99 -13.63 0.35 -3.19
CA LYS A 99 -14.81 0.35 -2.34
C LYS A 99 -14.94 1.66 -1.53
N ALA A 100 -13.85 2.11 -0.92
CA ALA A 100 -13.87 3.35 -0.15
C ALA A 100 -14.04 4.60 -1.03
N LEU A 101 -13.55 4.61 -2.27
CA LEU A 101 -13.83 5.69 -3.25
C LEU A 101 -15.32 5.74 -3.59
N GLU A 102 -15.92 4.59 -3.91
CA GLU A 102 -17.36 4.48 -4.23
C GLU A 102 -18.23 4.98 -3.07
N GLU A 103 -17.90 4.60 -1.83
CA GLU A 103 -18.58 5.09 -0.63
C GLU A 103 -18.47 6.62 -0.46
N CYS A 104 -17.30 7.20 -0.76
CA CYS A 104 -17.12 8.66 -0.72
C CYS A 104 -17.97 9.37 -1.79
N GLU A 105 -18.05 8.80 -2.99
CA GLU A 105 -18.83 9.36 -4.10
C GLU A 105 -20.33 9.33 -3.81
N ILE A 106 -20.86 8.21 -3.27
CA ILE A 106 -22.27 8.08 -2.88
C ILE A 106 -22.64 9.13 -1.82
N ASN A 107 -21.80 9.30 -0.79
CA ASN A 107 -22.07 10.27 0.27
C ASN A 107 -22.08 11.71 -0.26
N ALA A 108 -21.15 12.05 -1.16
CA ALA A 108 -21.08 13.39 -1.76
C ALA A 108 -22.28 13.72 -2.68
N THR A 109 -22.98 12.71 -3.22
CA THR A 109 -24.19 12.91 -4.03
C THR A 109 -25.49 12.96 -3.22
N ASN A 110 -25.45 12.57 -1.95
CA ASN A 110 -26.62 12.55 -1.06
C ASN A 110 -26.68 13.77 -0.11
N ASP A 111 -25.67 14.64 -0.13
CA ASP A 111 -25.61 15.94 0.55
C ASP A 111 -26.02 17.09 -0.39
#